data_AF-A0A972D941-F1
#
_entry.id   AF-A0A972D941-F1
#
_cell.length_a   1.000
_cell.length_b   1.000
_cell.length_c   1.000
_cell.angle_alpha   90.00
_cell.angle_beta   90.00
_cell.angle_gamma   90.00
#
_symmetry.space_group_name_H-M   'P 1'
#
loop_
_entity.id
_entity.type
_entity.pdbx_description
1 polymer ?
#
loop_
_entity_poly.entity_id
_entity_poly.type
_entity_poly.pdbx_seq_one_letter_code
_entity_poly.pdbx_strand_id
1 'polypeptide(L)'
;MVLAAGCGDDGPNDGPGGPVEPPSIYGSWTRACEQLADEAAVEPCLAAPENFVFGPAVLLDPASYAASMGFCGGHEDEEEEIWALGTFTLEGDILTLFNCPPEAPARVFEARWENEGEQLILTGEGTTYVFARKPPAEIESISSRVTDAFRGCDTDSYLDGQISAEGPHYGWLSTLVIQDGEILMDEFFWSSEGPNSFGWGFYSANDRGAQTKDFPLDPGIPTTFYRIFRNEDLTPIHATGFEVNECTAEEIAVRVFEHDFVRGVTFRRFWATSGDLSASLEVDLEGTVEEVIVTVGGVFESAAGVTIMLTSPEGTTVELVSTGTFGADDDVQLDYASFGDVAMKTLPDPDDSSPDQLYVPAESLAKLTGETMAGTWTLTLSRESVEPGDAIYYFGLSLR
;
A
#
# COMPACT_ATOMS: atom_id res chain seq x y z
N MET A 1 -17.40 2.74 -7.78
CA MET A 1 -16.85 3.57 -8.88
C MET A 1 -15.60 2.86 -9.37
N VAL A 2 -15.65 2.22 -10.54
CA VAL A 2 -14.56 1.39 -11.07
C VAL A 2 -13.58 2.31 -11.81
N LEU A 3 -12.42 2.57 -11.23
CA LEU A 3 -11.30 3.20 -11.94
C LEU A 3 -10.53 2.11 -12.68
N ALA A 4 -10.94 1.84 -13.91
CA ALA A 4 -10.16 1.06 -14.85
C ALA A 4 -9.21 2.03 -15.59
N ALA A 5 -7.93 2.03 -15.21
CA ALA A 5 -6.88 2.53 -16.09
C ALA A 5 -6.55 1.41 -17.08
N GLY A 6 -7.19 1.43 -18.25
CA GLY A 6 -6.88 0.50 -19.33
C GLY A 6 -5.53 0.85 -19.96
N CYS A 7 -4.55 -0.04 -19.83
CA CYS A 7 -3.37 -0.05 -20.70
C CYS A 7 -3.80 -0.54 -22.09
N GLY A 8 -3.91 0.39 -23.04
CA GLY A 8 -4.15 0.09 -24.45
C GLY A 8 -2.89 -0.41 -25.14
N ASP A 9 -3.02 -1.56 -25.79
CA ASP A 9 -2.02 -2.20 -26.65
C ASP A 9 -2.05 -1.51 -28.03
N ASP A 10 -0.97 -0.79 -28.40
CA ASP A 10 -0.84 -0.14 -29.71
C ASP A 10 0.29 -0.77 -30.54
N GLY A 11 -0.11 -1.47 -31.60
CA GLY A 11 0.78 -1.91 -32.67
C GLY A 11 1.36 -0.74 -33.49
N PRO A 12 2.38 -1.00 -34.34
CA PRO A 12 3.25 0.04 -34.86
C PRO A 12 2.58 0.80 -36.01
N ASN A 13 2.30 2.09 -35.79
CA ASN A 13 1.98 3.05 -36.84
C ASN A 13 3.11 4.09 -36.94
N ASP A 14 3.94 3.95 -37.97
CA ASP A 14 4.93 4.94 -38.39
C ASP A 14 4.23 6.22 -38.89
N GLY A 15 4.04 7.17 -37.99
CA GLY A 15 3.58 8.54 -38.26
C GLY A 15 4.61 9.58 -37.81
N PRO A 16 4.62 10.79 -38.41
CA PRO A 16 5.61 11.81 -38.09
C PRO A 16 5.44 12.27 -36.63
N GLY A 17 6.55 12.27 -35.88
CA GLY A 17 6.62 12.52 -34.45
C GLY A 17 5.66 13.61 -33.97
N GLY A 18 4.69 13.19 -33.16
CA GLY A 18 3.86 14.08 -32.37
C GLY A 18 4.73 14.94 -31.44
N PRO A 19 4.14 15.97 -30.80
CA PRO A 19 4.86 16.71 -29.76
C PRO A 19 5.46 15.71 -28.77
N VAL A 20 6.78 15.76 -28.61
CA VAL A 20 7.48 14.99 -27.59
C VAL A 20 6.87 15.44 -26.26
N GLU A 21 6.19 14.54 -25.57
CA GLU A 21 5.67 14.84 -24.24
C GLU A 21 6.85 15.25 -23.36
N PRO A 22 6.70 16.32 -22.56
CA PRO A 22 7.75 16.71 -21.64
C PRO A 22 8.05 15.53 -20.70
N PRO A 23 9.33 15.31 -20.35
CA PRO A 23 9.68 14.25 -19.42
C PRO A 23 8.97 14.46 -18.07
N SER A 24 8.55 13.36 -17.47
CA SER A 24 7.80 13.39 -16.21
C SER A 24 8.59 14.07 -15.10
N ILE A 25 7.92 14.93 -14.33
CA ILE A 25 8.48 15.50 -13.08
C ILE A 25 8.56 14.45 -11.96
N TYR A 26 7.83 13.34 -12.06
CA TYR A 26 7.75 12.35 -11.00
C TYR A 26 9.07 11.60 -10.77
N GLY A 27 9.31 11.25 -9.51
CA GLY A 27 10.51 10.58 -9.02
C GLY A 27 11.43 11.50 -8.23
N SER A 28 12.65 11.01 -8.01
CA SER A 28 13.65 11.63 -7.14
C SER A 28 14.62 12.53 -7.90
N TRP A 29 14.94 13.66 -7.30
CA TRP A 29 15.78 14.73 -7.85
C TRP A 29 16.76 15.21 -6.78
N THR A 30 18.00 15.44 -7.17
CA THR A 30 19.06 15.91 -6.26
C THR A 30 19.77 17.11 -6.83
N ARG A 31 20.06 18.08 -5.96
CA ARG A 31 20.76 19.30 -6.33
C ARG A 31 22.06 18.99 -7.05
N ALA A 32 22.23 19.54 -8.25
CA ALA A 32 23.48 19.48 -9.00
C ALA A 32 24.47 20.50 -8.42
N CYS A 33 25.08 20.17 -7.28
CA CYS A 33 25.94 21.07 -6.51
C CYS A 33 27.13 21.62 -7.30
N GLU A 34 27.70 20.84 -8.21
CA GLU A 34 28.81 21.24 -9.09
C GLU A 34 28.42 22.36 -10.06
N GLN A 35 27.13 22.61 -10.27
CA GLN A 35 26.61 23.64 -11.18
C GLN A 35 26.22 24.93 -10.44
N LEU A 36 26.52 25.03 -9.14
CA LEU A 36 26.32 26.26 -8.38
C LEU A 36 27.26 27.37 -8.89
N ALA A 37 26.71 28.58 -9.04
CA ALA A 37 27.49 29.74 -9.47
C ALA A 37 28.48 30.24 -8.39
N ASP A 38 28.20 29.96 -7.11
CA ASP A 38 29.07 30.29 -5.99
C ASP A 38 29.92 29.07 -5.60
N GLU A 39 31.23 29.12 -5.91
CA GLU A 39 32.19 28.06 -5.58
C GLU A 39 32.24 27.78 -4.07
N ALA A 40 32.00 28.78 -3.21
CA ALA A 40 32.00 28.59 -1.76
C ALA A 40 30.78 27.80 -1.26
N ALA A 41 29.71 27.71 -2.06
CA ALA A 41 28.50 26.95 -1.75
C ALA A 41 28.54 25.50 -2.23
N VAL A 42 29.53 25.12 -3.05
CA VAL A 42 29.65 23.77 -3.63
C VAL A 42 29.92 22.73 -2.54
N GLU A 43 30.94 22.91 -1.70
CA GLU A 43 31.29 21.96 -0.64
C GLU A 43 30.16 21.77 0.39
N PRO A 44 29.50 22.84 0.91
CA PRO A 44 28.31 22.69 1.75
C PRO A 44 27.17 21.91 1.07
N CYS A 45 26.94 22.17 -0.21
CA CYS A 45 25.91 21.47 -0.98
C CYS A 45 26.25 19.98 -1.17
N LEU A 46 27.51 19.64 -1.47
CA LEU A 46 27.93 18.25 -1.59
C LEU A 46 27.84 17.48 -0.27
N ALA A 47 28.04 18.17 0.86
CA ALA A 47 27.90 17.58 2.20
C ALA A 47 26.43 17.31 2.57
N ALA A 48 25.50 18.15 2.15
CA ALA A 48 24.07 18.00 2.41
C ALA A 48 23.24 18.52 1.21
N PRO A 49 23.13 17.72 0.13
CA PRO A 49 22.46 18.17 -1.07
C PRO A 49 20.97 18.28 -0.85
N GLU A 50 20.35 19.31 -1.44
CA GLU A 50 18.89 19.44 -1.47
C GLU A 50 18.30 18.33 -2.34
N ASN A 51 17.33 17.59 -1.80
CA ASN A 51 16.61 16.53 -2.51
C ASN A 51 15.15 16.91 -2.65
N PHE A 52 14.56 16.57 -3.79
CA PHE A 52 13.12 16.63 -4.04
C PHE A 52 12.66 15.27 -4.52
N VAL A 53 11.52 14.83 -4.03
CA VAL A 53 10.79 13.69 -4.56
C VAL A 53 9.40 14.18 -4.93
N PHE A 54 8.97 13.94 -6.17
CA PHE A 54 7.65 14.30 -6.66
C PHE A 54 6.83 13.04 -6.94
N GLY A 55 5.68 12.91 -6.28
CA GLY A 55 4.78 11.78 -6.38
C GLY A 55 3.52 12.10 -7.17
N PRO A 56 3.00 11.16 -7.98
CA PRO A 56 1.70 11.33 -8.60
C PRO A 56 0.58 11.30 -7.58
N ALA A 57 -0.54 11.94 -7.95
CA ALA A 57 -1.82 11.75 -7.31
C ALA A 57 -2.28 10.28 -7.47
N VAL A 58 -2.89 9.74 -6.42
CA VAL A 58 -3.34 8.37 -6.29
C VAL A 58 -4.77 8.38 -5.72
N LEU A 59 -5.65 7.62 -6.37
CA LEU A 59 -7.09 7.63 -6.08
C LEU A 59 -7.70 9.03 -6.26
N LEU A 60 -7.90 9.77 -5.18
CA LEU A 60 -8.35 11.15 -5.18
C LEU A 60 -7.34 12.11 -4.55
N ASP A 61 -6.23 11.64 -3.95
CA ASP A 61 -5.28 12.52 -3.28
C ASP A 61 -4.60 13.53 -4.24
N PRO A 62 -4.14 14.69 -3.75
CA PRO A 62 -3.35 15.61 -4.56
C PRO A 62 -1.94 15.05 -4.82
N ALA A 63 -1.32 15.49 -5.91
CA ALA A 63 0.10 15.18 -6.15
C ALA A 63 0.96 15.78 -5.02
N SER A 64 1.86 14.98 -4.49
CA SER A 64 2.64 15.29 -3.29
C SER A 64 4.12 15.43 -3.60
N TYR A 65 4.82 16.20 -2.77
CA TYR A 65 6.28 16.24 -2.80
C TYR A 65 6.86 16.10 -1.40
N ALA A 66 8.08 15.57 -1.35
CA ALA A 66 8.94 15.60 -0.19
C ALA A 66 10.25 16.29 -0.55
N ALA A 67 10.75 17.15 0.32
CA ALA A 67 12.00 17.87 0.11
C ALA A 67 12.88 17.80 1.36
N SER A 68 14.15 17.42 1.20
CA SER A 68 15.14 17.55 2.27
C SER A 68 16.06 18.73 1.99
N MET A 69 16.31 19.53 3.04
CA MET A 69 17.16 20.73 3.00
C MET A 69 16.63 21.83 2.06
N GLY A 70 17.39 22.93 1.96
CA GLY A 70 17.16 23.97 0.96
C GLY A 70 15.96 24.89 1.23
N PHE A 71 15.25 25.28 0.17
CA PHE A 71 14.28 26.39 0.27
C PHE A 71 12.89 25.97 0.79
N CYS A 72 12.58 24.68 0.74
CA CYS A 72 11.41 24.10 1.41
C CYS A 72 11.75 23.50 2.79
N GLY A 73 12.99 23.08 3.03
CA GLY A 73 13.41 22.40 4.25
C GLY A 73 13.51 23.29 5.49
N GLY A 74 13.17 22.73 6.65
CA GLY A 74 13.45 23.31 7.96
C GLY A 74 14.80 22.84 8.50
N HIS A 75 15.59 23.78 9.04
CA HIS A 75 16.74 23.47 9.90
C HIS A 75 16.30 23.58 11.36
N GLU A 76 16.22 22.49 12.09
CA GLU A 76 16.41 22.50 13.55
C GLU A 76 17.25 21.29 13.98
N ASP A 77 18.37 21.58 14.64
CA ASP A 77 19.19 20.74 15.52
C ASP A 77 19.57 19.30 15.08
N GLU A 78 20.65 19.23 14.29
CA GLU A 78 21.75 18.23 14.17
C GLU A 78 21.55 16.70 14.24
N GLU A 79 20.37 16.09 14.48
CA GLU A 79 20.30 14.61 14.60
C GLU A 79 19.26 13.86 13.74
N GLU A 80 18.31 14.51 13.08
CA GLU A 80 17.34 13.83 12.17
C GLU A 80 17.15 14.57 10.83
N GLU A 81 17.12 13.83 9.71
CA GLU A 81 16.78 14.39 8.39
C GLU A 81 15.29 14.76 8.38
N ILE A 82 14.99 16.05 8.61
CA ILE A 82 13.63 16.56 8.56
C ILE A 82 13.24 16.83 7.11
N TRP A 83 12.27 16.07 6.62
CA TRP A 83 11.66 16.28 5.31
C TRP A 83 10.55 17.33 5.41
N ALA A 84 10.59 18.33 4.52
CA ALA A 84 9.47 19.20 4.26
C ALA A 84 8.50 18.50 3.30
N LEU A 85 7.22 18.55 3.62
CA LEU A 85 6.16 17.82 2.90
C LEU A 85 5.11 18.80 2.41
N GLY A 86 4.59 18.55 1.22
CA GLY A 86 3.56 19.40 0.65
C GLY A 86 2.92 18.81 -0.59
N THR A 87 2.07 19.61 -1.22
CA THR A 87 1.43 19.27 -2.49
C THR A 87 1.95 20.19 -3.59
N PHE A 88 1.79 19.76 -4.84
CA PHE A 88 2.20 20.58 -5.96
C PHE A 88 1.25 20.52 -7.13
N THR A 89 1.31 21.54 -7.98
CA THR A 89 0.73 21.50 -9.32
C THR A 89 1.80 21.84 -10.34
N LEU A 90 1.73 21.19 -11.50
CA LEU A 90 2.54 21.51 -12.67
C LEU A 90 1.61 21.79 -13.85
N GLU A 91 1.46 23.06 -14.21
CA GLU A 91 0.62 23.50 -15.31
C GLU A 91 1.49 24.06 -16.45
N GLY A 92 1.68 23.25 -17.49
CA GLY A 92 2.69 23.54 -18.51
C GLY A 92 4.08 23.59 -17.89
N ASP A 93 4.74 24.74 -17.99
CA ASP A 93 6.08 24.96 -17.45
C ASP A 93 6.05 25.64 -16.06
N ILE A 94 4.89 25.75 -15.41
CA ILE A 94 4.76 26.42 -14.11
C ILE A 94 4.55 25.40 -13.00
N LEU A 95 5.58 25.26 -12.16
CA LEU A 95 5.54 24.45 -10.94
C LEU A 95 5.12 25.33 -9.75
N THR A 96 4.05 24.96 -9.07
CA THR A 96 3.62 25.59 -7.82
C THR A 96 3.74 24.61 -6.68
N LEU A 97 4.53 24.96 -5.65
CA LEU A 97 4.72 24.17 -4.43
C LEU A 97 3.93 24.79 -3.29
N PHE A 98 3.05 24.02 -2.67
CA PHE A 98 2.25 24.42 -1.51
C PHE A 98 2.88 23.85 -0.24
N ASN A 99 2.84 24.60 0.88
CA ASN A 99 3.48 24.26 2.16
C ASN A 99 5.03 24.22 2.13
N CYS A 100 5.64 25.19 1.43
CA CYS A 100 7.09 25.35 1.31
C CYS A 100 7.57 26.78 1.68
N PRO A 101 8.06 27.05 2.91
CA PRO A 101 7.90 26.28 4.16
C PRO A 101 6.45 26.32 4.68
N PRO A 102 6.11 25.58 5.76
CA PRO A 102 4.76 25.60 6.34
C PRO A 102 4.29 27.04 6.61
N GLU A 103 3.01 27.32 6.33
CA GLU A 103 2.37 28.65 6.49
C GLU A 103 2.86 29.76 5.54
N ALA A 104 3.83 29.50 4.66
CA ALA A 104 4.25 30.44 3.63
C ALA A 104 3.29 30.42 2.41
N PRO A 105 3.20 31.52 1.64
CA PRO A 105 2.57 31.50 0.33
C PRO A 105 3.16 30.41 -0.56
N ALA A 106 2.36 29.86 -1.46
CA ALA A 106 2.83 28.90 -2.45
C ALA A 106 4.01 29.48 -3.24
N ARG A 107 5.06 28.67 -3.43
CA ARG A 107 6.22 29.06 -4.24
C ARG A 107 6.00 28.67 -5.68
N VAL A 108 6.38 29.55 -6.59
CA VAL A 108 6.14 29.38 -8.02
C VAL A 108 7.46 29.43 -8.76
N PHE A 109 7.69 28.43 -9.61
CA PHE A 109 8.87 28.29 -10.44
C PHE A 109 8.47 28.06 -11.89
N GLU A 110 9.25 28.64 -12.81
CA GLU A 110 9.30 28.14 -14.18
C GLU A 110 10.17 26.88 -14.19
N ALA A 111 9.60 25.75 -14.62
CA ALA A 111 10.23 24.46 -14.73
C ALA A 111 10.66 24.20 -16.18
N ARG A 112 11.91 23.79 -16.37
CA ARG A 112 12.46 23.38 -17.67
C ARG A 112 13.23 22.08 -17.51
N TRP A 113 13.12 21.21 -18.51
CA TRP A 113 13.89 19.97 -18.59
C TRP A 113 15.04 20.10 -19.58
N GLU A 114 16.19 19.56 -19.21
CA GLU A 114 17.37 19.42 -20.06
C GLU A 114 17.90 17.99 -20.03
N ASN A 115 18.83 17.68 -20.93
CA ASN A 115 19.46 16.36 -21.07
C ASN A 115 18.44 15.23 -21.14
N GLU A 116 17.46 15.36 -22.04
CA GLU A 116 16.41 14.35 -22.26
C GLU A 116 15.53 14.09 -21.02
N GLY A 117 15.49 15.04 -20.07
CA GLY A 117 14.73 14.91 -18.83
C GLY A 117 15.55 14.52 -17.61
N GLU A 118 16.85 14.31 -17.77
CA GLU A 118 17.75 13.99 -16.66
C GLU A 118 18.12 15.20 -15.80
N GLN A 119 17.80 16.41 -16.26
CA GLN A 119 17.96 17.64 -15.47
C GLN A 119 16.67 18.44 -15.41
N LEU A 120 16.29 18.82 -14.18
CA LEU A 120 15.19 19.73 -13.89
C LEU A 120 15.78 21.08 -13.46
N ILE A 121 15.44 22.13 -14.19
CA ILE A 121 15.81 23.51 -13.90
C ILE A 121 14.58 24.23 -13.39
N LEU A 122 14.65 24.76 -12.17
CA LEU A 122 13.60 25.59 -11.59
C LEU A 122 14.11 27.03 -11.50
N THR A 123 13.41 27.96 -12.13
CA THR A 123 13.71 29.40 -12.07
C THR A 123 12.60 30.12 -11.34
N GLY A 124 12.94 30.75 -10.21
CA GLY A 124 11.97 31.43 -9.36
C GLY A 124 12.68 32.25 -8.28
N GLU A 125 12.00 33.26 -7.75
CA GLU A 125 12.48 34.05 -6.60
C GLU A 125 13.88 34.68 -6.78
N GLY A 126 14.25 35.00 -8.03
CA GLY A 126 15.54 35.58 -8.36
C GLY A 126 16.72 34.60 -8.37
N THR A 127 16.46 33.30 -8.26
CA THR A 127 17.47 32.24 -8.24
C THR A 127 17.15 31.16 -9.29
N THR A 128 18.17 30.44 -9.74
CA THR A 128 18.02 29.25 -10.58
C THR A 128 18.51 28.02 -9.82
N TYR A 129 17.71 26.99 -9.84
CA TYR A 129 17.94 25.72 -9.19
C TYR A 129 18.11 24.64 -10.25
N VAL A 130 19.17 23.84 -10.16
CA VAL A 130 19.41 22.73 -11.09
C VAL A 130 19.46 21.44 -10.30
N PHE A 131 18.61 20.49 -10.69
CA PHE A 131 18.54 19.18 -10.11
C PHE A 131 18.85 18.13 -11.17
N ALA A 132 19.57 17.10 -10.78
CA ALA A 132 19.77 15.89 -11.57
C ALA A 132 18.78 14.82 -11.09
N ARG A 133 18.23 14.06 -12.04
CA ARG A 133 17.36 12.94 -11.73
C ARG A 133 18.17 11.83 -11.05
N LYS A 134 17.61 11.25 -10.00
CA LYS A 134 18.10 10.00 -9.42
C LYS A 134 17.47 8.83 -10.18
N PRO A 135 18.19 7.71 -10.36
CA PRO A 135 17.57 6.48 -10.85
C PRO A 135 16.32 6.17 -10.03
N PRO A 136 15.22 5.71 -10.66
CA PRO A 136 14.03 5.30 -9.93
C PRO A 136 14.40 4.20 -8.94
N ALA A 137 13.74 4.19 -7.79
CA ALA A 137 13.91 3.11 -6.83
C ALA A 137 13.41 1.80 -7.46
N GLU A 138 14.03 0.67 -7.12
CA GLU A 138 13.50 -0.62 -7.55
C GLU A 138 12.09 -0.79 -6.97
N ILE A 139 11.12 -1.07 -7.84
CA ILE A 139 9.74 -1.27 -7.45
C ILE A 139 9.60 -2.71 -6.99
N GLU A 140 9.65 -2.90 -5.68
CA GLU A 140 9.39 -4.18 -5.05
C GLU A 140 7.89 -4.32 -4.75
N SER A 141 7.32 -5.48 -5.05
CA SER A 141 5.92 -5.77 -4.78
C SER A 141 5.74 -6.03 -3.29
N ILE A 142 5.07 -5.11 -2.60
CA ILE A 142 4.61 -5.30 -1.23
C ILE A 142 3.11 -5.47 -1.28
N SER A 143 2.58 -6.42 -0.51
CA SER A 143 1.14 -6.54 -0.34
C SER A 143 0.82 -6.54 1.15
N SER A 144 -0.29 -5.92 1.52
CA SER A 144 -0.81 -5.98 2.88
C SER A 144 -2.21 -6.58 2.86
N ARG A 145 -2.52 -7.29 3.95
CA ARG A 145 -3.80 -7.96 4.17
C ARG A 145 -4.46 -7.36 5.38
N VAL A 146 -5.72 -7.01 5.24
CA VAL A 146 -6.49 -6.54 6.39
C VAL A 146 -6.91 -7.75 7.23
N THR A 147 -6.62 -7.69 8.52
CA THR A 147 -6.95 -8.73 9.51
C THR A 147 -8.11 -8.32 10.40
N ASP A 148 -8.23 -7.03 10.69
CA ASP A 148 -9.39 -6.45 11.33
C ASP A 148 -9.59 -5.00 10.86
N ALA A 149 -10.84 -4.56 10.84
CA ALA A 149 -11.16 -3.19 10.50
C ALA A 149 -12.37 -2.74 11.31
N PHE A 150 -12.27 -1.56 11.88
CA PHE A 150 -13.30 -1.02 12.74
C PHE A 150 -13.51 0.46 12.48
N ARG A 151 -14.76 0.88 12.66
CA ARG A 151 -15.13 2.29 12.70
C ARG A 151 -15.90 2.58 13.98
N GLY A 152 -15.42 3.53 14.75
CA GLY A 152 -16.19 4.23 15.78
C GLY A 152 -16.93 5.41 15.18
N CYS A 153 -18.16 5.68 15.65
CA CYS A 153 -18.94 6.82 15.15
C CYS A 153 -18.50 8.18 15.68
N ASP A 154 -17.74 8.23 16.76
CA ASP A 154 -17.44 9.48 17.44
C ASP A 154 -15.98 9.94 17.30
N THR A 155 -14.97 9.04 17.28
CA THR A 155 -13.55 9.46 17.14
C THR A 155 -12.56 8.39 16.62
N ASP A 156 -12.84 7.09 16.74
CA ASP A 156 -11.79 6.07 16.59
C ASP A 156 -12.11 5.11 15.45
N SER A 157 -11.55 5.33 14.26
CA SER A 157 -11.53 4.29 13.21
C SER A 157 -10.14 3.68 13.17
N TYR A 158 -10.06 2.36 12.99
CA TYR A 158 -8.77 1.71 12.87
C TYR A 158 -8.79 0.62 11.79
N LEU A 159 -7.60 0.34 11.30
CA LEU A 159 -7.29 -0.75 10.40
C LEU A 159 -6.13 -1.53 11.01
N ASP A 160 -6.35 -2.81 11.25
CA ASP A 160 -5.28 -3.74 11.59
C ASP A 160 -5.03 -4.67 10.39
N GLY A 161 -3.77 -5.01 10.19
CA GLY A 161 -3.41 -5.87 9.08
C GLY A 161 -2.06 -6.54 9.24
N GLN A 162 -1.71 -7.33 8.24
CA GLN A 162 -0.45 -8.02 8.08
C GLN A 162 0.21 -7.54 6.79
N ILE A 163 1.47 -7.12 6.85
CA ILE A 163 2.26 -6.84 5.64
C ILE A 163 2.95 -8.13 5.23
N SER A 164 2.83 -8.46 3.95
CA SER A 164 3.56 -9.55 3.29
C SER A 164 4.61 -8.95 2.37
N ALA A 165 5.86 -8.99 2.83
CA ALA A 165 7.03 -8.42 2.20
C ALA A 165 8.28 -9.26 2.49
N GLU A 166 9.27 -9.23 1.59
CA GLU A 166 10.58 -9.84 1.85
C GLU A 166 11.47 -8.87 2.64
N GLY A 167 11.25 -8.81 3.95
CA GLY A 167 12.01 -7.91 4.83
C GLY A 167 11.50 -6.47 4.83
N PRO A 168 12.26 -5.53 5.43
CA PRO A 168 11.85 -4.13 5.52
C PRO A 168 12.05 -3.37 4.21
N HIS A 169 11.05 -2.61 3.80
CA HIS A 169 11.04 -1.68 2.69
C HIS A 169 10.82 -0.26 3.21
N TYR A 170 11.68 0.66 2.79
CA TYR A 170 11.59 2.07 3.18
C TYR A 170 10.84 2.87 2.12
N GLY A 171 10.02 3.82 2.57
CA GLY A 171 9.23 4.63 1.66
C GLY A 171 8.35 5.63 2.40
N TRP A 172 7.26 6.02 1.75
CA TRP A 172 6.33 7.01 2.25
C TRP A 172 4.98 6.37 2.55
N LEU A 173 4.39 6.76 3.67
CA LEU A 173 3.01 6.42 4.01
C LEU A 173 2.13 7.65 3.82
N SER A 174 0.98 7.43 3.16
CA SER A 174 -0.11 8.39 3.04
C SER A 174 -1.38 7.82 3.66
N THR A 175 -2.17 8.66 4.31
CA THR A 175 -3.49 8.30 4.84
C THR A 175 -4.55 9.16 4.17
N LEU A 176 -5.42 8.54 3.36
CA LEU A 176 -6.47 9.24 2.64
C LEU A 176 -7.84 8.91 3.22
N VAL A 177 -8.62 9.95 3.55
CA VAL A 177 -10.03 9.80 3.94
C VAL A 177 -10.91 10.52 2.94
N ILE A 178 -11.91 9.82 2.40
CA ILE A 178 -12.83 10.33 1.38
C ILE A 178 -14.26 10.24 1.90
N GLN A 179 -15.02 11.33 1.85
CA GLN A 179 -16.45 11.35 2.16
C GLN A 179 -17.18 12.19 1.11
N ASP A 180 -18.26 11.66 0.53
CA ASP A 180 -19.00 12.31 -0.58
C ASP A 180 -18.12 12.77 -1.77
N GLY A 181 -17.01 12.07 -2.00
CA GLY A 181 -16.04 12.44 -3.04
C GLY A 181 -15.10 13.60 -2.68
N GLU A 182 -15.19 14.15 -1.47
CA GLU A 182 -14.23 15.12 -0.93
C GLU A 182 -13.13 14.43 -0.11
N ILE A 183 -11.91 14.95 -0.21
CA ILE A 183 -10.76 14.51 0.56
C ILE A 183 -10.76 15.23 1.90
N LEU A 184 -10.67 14.47 2.99
CA LEU A 184 -10.77 14.97 4.36
C LEU A 184 -9.45 14.88 5.14
N MET A 185 -8.60 13.92 4.82
CA MET A 185 -7.32 13.68 5.50
C MET A 185 -6.27 13.32 4.47
N ASP A 186 -5.08 13.87 4.67
CA ASP A 186 -3.84 13.40 4.05
C ASP A 186 -2.73 13.53 5.10
N GLU A 187 -2.47 12.47 5.87
CA GLU A 187 -1.25 12.36 6.67
C GLU A 187 -0.18 11.74 5.78
N PHE A 188 0.97 12.38 5.69
CA PHE A 188 2.05 12.01 4.79
C PHE A 188 3.39 12.01 5.53
N PHE A 189 4.16 10.92 5.52
CA PHE A 189 5.44 10.84 6.24
C PHE A 189 6.32 9.67 5.77
N TRP A 190 7.61 9.72 6.12
CA TRP A 190 8.59 8.68 5.81
C TRP A 190 8.52 7.53 6.82
N SER A 191 8.50 6.29 6.35
CA SER A 191 8.44 5.10 7.22
C SER A 191 9.00 3.85 6.55
N SER A 192 9.17 2.81 7.36
CA SER A 192 9.54 1.48 6.90
C SER A 192 8.37 0.51 7.10
N GLU A 193 8.00 -0.23 6.07
CA GLU A 193 7.09 -1.36 6.15
C GLU A 193 7.91 -2.65 6.15
N GLY A 194 7.49 -3.70 6.85
CA GLY A 194 8.15 -5.00 6.79
C GLY A 194 7.19 -6.11 7.21
N PRO A 195 7.59 -7.39 7.07
CA PRO A 195 6.74 -8.52 7.45
C PRO A 195 6.45 -8.45 8.94
N ASN A 196 5.25 -7.98 9.28
CA ASN A 196 4.75 -7.80 10.64
C ASN A 196 3.25 -7.47 10.58
N SER A 197 2.59 -7.61 11.73
CA SER A 197 1.30 -6.98 11.96
C SER A 197 1.46 -5.45 12.11
N PHE A 198 0.49 -4.72 11.59
CA PHE A 198 0.38 -3.27 11.77
C PHE A 198 -0.99 -2.92 12.32
N GLY A 199 -1.04 -1.82 13.07
CA GLY A 199 -2.27 -1.17 13.46
C GLY A 199 -2.22 0.30 13.04
N TRP A 200 -3.30 0.77 12.43
CA TRP A 200 -3.41 2.12 11.91
C TRP A 200 -4.68 2.79 12.39
N GLY A 201 -4.54 3.82 13.21
CA GLY A 201 -5.65 4.65 13.66
C GLY A 201 -5.89 5.82 12.70
N PHE A 202 -7.15 6.09 12.42
CA PHE A 202 -7.60 7.32 11.76
C PHE A 202 -8.25 8.20 12.83
N TYR A 203 -7.73 9.41 12.99
CA TYR A 203 -8.11 10.32 14.08
C TYR A 203 -8.80 11.55 13.51
N SER A 204 -9.88 12.00 14.15
CA SER A 204 -10.66 13.16 13.70
C SER A 204 -9.99 14.53 13.95
N ALA A 205 -8.91 14.56 14.74
CA ALA A 205 -8.16 15.76 15.09
C ALA A 205 -6.67 15.59 14.79
N ASN A 206 -5.98 16.70 14.52
CA ASN A 206 -4.57 16.73 14.16
C ASN A 206 -3.62 16.40 15.34
N ASP A 207 -3.68 15.16 15.84
CA ASP A 207 -2.95 14.72 17.04
C ASP A 207 -1.44 14.54 16.80
N ARG A 208 -1.02 14.37 15.54
CA ARG A 208 0.39 14.14 15.15
C ARG A 208 1.00 15.27 14.29
N GLY A 209 0.25 16.35 14.04
CA GLY A 209 0.72 17.51 13.26
C GLY A 209 0.71 17.32 11.73
N ALA A 210 0.32 16.15 11.24
CA ALA A 210 0.38 15.80 9.81
C ALA A 210 -0.97 15.87 9.07
N GLN A 211 -2.07 16.27 9.73
CA GLN A 211 -3.36 16.39 9.07
C GLN A 211 -3.53 17.76 8.41
N THR A 212 -3.96 17.75 7.15
CA THR A 212 -4.26 18.98 6.40
C THR A 212 -5.53 19.70 6.89
N LYS A 213 -6.39 19.02 7.67
CA LYS A 213 -7.63 19.56 8.24
C LYS A 213 -8.12 18.69 9.39
N ASP A 214 -8.74 19.29 10.42
CA ASP A 214 -9.62 18.54 11.32
C ASP A 214 -10.84 18.07 10.53
N PHE A 215 -11.18 16.78 10.59
CA PHE A 215 -12.32 16.23 9.84
C PHE A 215 -13.28 15.47 10.77
N PRO A 216 -14.28 16.14 11.35
CA PRO A 216 -15.44 15.42 11.84
C PRO A 216 -16.16 14.82 10.64
N LEU A 217 -16.32 13.50 10.61
CA LEU A 217 -17.07 12.81 9.57
C LEU A 217 -18.56 13.16 9.70
N ASP A 218 -19.19 13.49 8.58
CA ASP A 218 -20.62 13.73 8.56
C ASP A 218 -21.38 12.41 8.79
N PRO A 219 -22.27 12.34 9.81
CA PRO A 219 -23.03 11.13 10.08
C PRO A 219 -23.93 10.74 8.90
N GLY A 220 -23.97 9.45 8.59
CA GLY A 220 -24.85 8.90 7.54
C GLY A 220 -24.36 9.12 6.11
N ILE A 221 -23.15 9.65 5.91
CA ILE A 221 -22.52 9.75 4.59
C ILE A 221 -21.45 8.67 4.46
N PRO A 222 -21.44 7.89 3.36
CA PRO A 222 -20.41 6.90 3.11
C PRO A 222 -19.02 7.50 3.18
N THR A 223 -18.13 6.82 3.89
CA THR A 223 -16.74 7.24 4.08
C THR A 223 -15.83 6.10 3.67
N THR A 224 -14.74 6.43 2.98
CA THR A 224 -13.70 5.48 2.64
C THR A 224 -12.37 5.93 3.22
N PHE A 225 -11.65 4.99 3.84
CA PHE A 225 -10.37 5.20 4.48
C PHE A 225 -9.32 4.39 3.74
N TYR A 226 -8.15 4.98 3.54
CA TYR A 226 -7.02 4.34 2.87
C TYR A 226 -5.75 4.61 3.64
N ARG A 227 -4.90 3.59 3.71
CA ARG A 227 -3.48 3.69 3.97
C ARG A 227 -2.75 3.29 2.70
N ILE A 228 -1.86 4.14 2.21
CA ILE A 228 -1.15 3.97 0.94
C ILE A 228 0.34 3.97 1.22
N PHE A 229 1.03 2.90 0.83
CA PHE A 229 2.48 2.86 0.83
C PHE A 229 3.02 3.22 -0.55
N ARG A 230 4.00 4.12 -0.56
CA ARG A 230 4.72 4.59 -1.73
C ARG A 230 6.20 4.28 -1.56
N ASN A 231 6.88 3.94 -2.64
CA ASN A 231 8.32 3.70 -2.63
C ASN A 231 9.09 4.99 -2.35
N GLU A 232 10.41 4.91 -2.21
CA GLU A 232 11.27 6.07 -1.91
C GLU A 232 11.08 7.25 -2.89
N ASP A 233 10.74 6.94 -4.15
CA ASP A 233 10.49 7.90 -5.22
C ASP A 233 9.02 8.36 -5.34
N LEU A 234 8.20 8.08 -4.33
CA LEU A 234 6.77 8.35 -4.22
C LEU A 234 5.86 7.56 -5.17
N THR A 235 6.40 6.61 -5.92
CA THR A 235 5.59 5.67 -6.71
C THR A 235 4.70 4.84 -5.79
N PRO A 236 3.37 4.81 -5.97
CA PRO A 236 2.50 3.99 -5.14
C PRO A 236 2.76 2.50 -5.39
N ILE A 237 2.84 1.73 -4.30
CA ILE A 237 3.10 0.29 -4.35
C ILE A 237 1.84 -0.48 -3.98
N HIS A 238 1.22 -0.14 -2.85
CA HIS A 238 -0.03 -0.75 -2.41
C HIS A 238 -0.90 0.22 -1.61
N ALA A 239 -2.19 -0.07 -1.56
CA ALA A 239 -3.11 0.58 -0.64
C ALA A 239 -4.05 -0.45 0.02
N THR A 240 -4.30 -0.27 1.30
CA THR A 240 -5.36 -0.98 2.03
C THR A 240 -6.39 0.02 2.49
N GLY A 241 -7.66 -0.35 2.40
CA GLY A 241 -8.70 0.54 2.86
C GLY A 241 -10.02 -0.16 3.11
N PHE A 242 -10.93 0.61 3.68
CA PHE A 242 -12.27 0.15 3.95
C PHE A 242 -13.29 1.25 3.72
N GLU A 243 -14.45 0.84 3.25
CA GLU A 243 -15.61 1.68 3.04
C GLU A 243 -16.67 1.35 4.10
N VAL A 244 -17.32 2.40 4.58
CA VAL A 244 -18.47 2.28 5.48
C VAL A 244 -19.64 3.05 4.90
N ASN A 245 -20.79 2.38 4.79
CA ASN A 245 -21.99 2.97 4.20
C ASN A 245 -22.72 3.95 5.14
N GLU A 246 -22.89 3.58 6.41
CA GLU A 246 -23.59 4.41 7.40
C GLU A 246 -22.95 4.23 8.78
N CYS A 247 -22.89 5.31 9.56
CA CYS A 247 -22.51 5.23 10.97
C CYS A 247 -23.77 5.09 11.82
N THR A 248 -24.23 3.85 11.99
CA THR A 248 -25.32 3.50 12.90
C THR A 248 -24.77 2.78 14.12
N ALA A 249 -25.46 2.87 15.26
CA ALA A 249 -25.09 2.16 16.49
C ALA A 249 -25.25 0.62 16.40
N GLU A 250 -25.73 0.11 15.27
CA GLU A 250 -25.88 -1.31 14.95
C GLU A 250 -24.88 -1.65 13.83
N GLU A 251 -24.27 -2.85 13.94
CA GLU A 251 -23.22 -3.44 13.09
C GLU A 251 -22.87 -2.68 11.82
N ILE A 252 -21.63 -2.17 11.78
CA ILE A 252 -21.10 -1.49 10.61
C ILE A 252 -20.68 -2.56 9.60
N ALA A 253 -21.39 -2.64 8.47
CA ALA A 253 -20.93 -3.41 7.32
C ALA A 253 -19.69 -2.74 6.72
N VAL A 254 -18.51 -3.18 7.19
CA VAL A 254 -17.22 -2.71 6.69
C VAL A 254 -16.90 -3.45 5.39
N ARG A 255 -16.71 -2.71 4.30
CA ARG A 255 -16.27 -3.27 3.02
C ARG A 255 -14.80 -3.01 2.83
N VAL A 256 -13.98 -4.03 2.96
CA VAL A 256 -12.53 -3.90 2.86
C VAL A 256 -12.04 -4.18 1.45
N PHE A 257 -10.99 -3.48 1.05
CA PHE A 257 -10.33 -3.67 -0.22
C PHE A 257 -8.81 -3.47 -0.10
N GLU A 258 -8.10 -4.10 -1.03
CA GLU A 258 -6.65 -4.07 -1.15
C GLU A 258 -6.33 -3.74 -2.60
N HIS A 259 -5.45 -2.78 -2.83
CA HIS A 259 -4.97 -2.42 -4.15
C HIS A 259 -3.46 -2.65 -4.23
N ASP A 260 -3.04 -3.34 -5.28
CA ASP A 260 -1.65 -3.57 -5.63
C ASP A 260 -1.39 -2.79 -6.92
N PHE A 261 -0.73 -1.65 -6.78
CA PHE A 261 -0.47 -0.72 -7.88
C PHE A 261 0.56 -1.27 -8.86
N VAL A 262 1.47 -2.14 -8.38
CA VAL A 262 2.52 -2.76 -9.20
C VAL A 262 1.88 -3.71 -10.21
N ARG A 263 0.92 -4.53 -9.78
CA ARG A 263 0.17 -5.44 -10.66
C ARG A 263 -1.07 -4.80 -11.28
N GLY A 264 -1.50 -3.63 -10.79
CA GLY A 264 -2.72 -2.95 -11.24
C GLY A 264 -4.00 -3.71 -10.88
N VAL A 265 -4.05 -4.32 -9.69
CA VAL A 265 -5.13 -5.22 -9.28
C VAL A 265 -5.78 -4.76 -7.98
N THR A 266 -7.09 -5.02 -7.84
CA THR A 266 -7.84 -4.72 -6.61
C THR A 266 -8.57 -5.96 -6.12
N PHE A 267 -8.51 -6.24 -4.83
CA PHE A 267 -9.26 -7.31 -4.18
C PHE A 267 -10.33 -6.75 -3.25
N ARG A 268 -11.42 -7.50 -3.09
CA ARG A 268 -12.34 -7.40 -1.95
C ARG A 268 -11.92 -8.39 -0.88
N ARG A 269 -11.83 -7.92 0.35
CA ARG A 269 -11.34 -8.69 1.49
C ARG A 269 -12.48 -9.06 2.44
N PHE A 270 -12.50 -10.33 2.83
CA PHE A 270 -13.42 -10.94 3.79
C PHE A 270 -12.60 -11.70 4.83
N TRP A 271 -13.14 -11.84 6.04
CA TRP A 271 -12.53 -12.69 7.05
C TRP A 271 -13.55 -13.24 8.05
N ALA A 272 -13.15 -14.32 8.71
CA ALA A 272 -13.85 -14.90 9.84
C ALA A 272 -12.83 -15.37 10.89
N THR A 273 -13.24 -15.36 12.15
CA THR A 273 -12.51 -16.03 13.23
C THR A 273 -13.22 -17.34 13.57
N SER A 274 -12.44 -18.32 14.03
CA SER A 274 -12.98 -19.60 14.49
C SER A 274 -12.20 -20.06 15.74
N GLY A 275 -12.70 -21.08 16.41
CA GLY A 275 -11.98 -21.82 17.45
C GLY A 275 -11.94 -23.31 17.14
N ASP A 276 -12.32 -23.68 15.91
CA ASP A 276 -12.50 -25.04 15.44
C ASP A 276 -11.52 -25.34 14.30
N LEU A 277 -11.53 -26.59 13.84
CA LEU A 277 -10.77 -27.06 12.68
C LEU A 277 -11.37 -26.60 11.34
N SER A 278 -12.44 -25.81 11.38
CA SER A 278 -13.06 -25.23 10.19
C SER A 278 -13.47 -23.80 10.47
N ALA A 279 -13.32 -22.93 9.48
CA ALA A 279 -13.86 -21.59 9.46
C ALA A 279 -14.67 -21.40 8.18
N SER A 280 -15.82 -20.73 8.28
CA SER A 280 -16.64 -20.41 7.11
C SER A 280 -16.91 -18.91 7.08
N LEU A 281 -16.95 -18.37 5.87
CA LEU A 281 -17.28 -16.97 5.61
C LEU A 281 -18.34 -16.90 4.52
N GLU A 282 -19.30 -16.01 4.70
CA GLU A 282 -20.32 -15.70 3.70
C GLU A 282 -19.85 -14.51 2.88
N VAL A 283 -19.75 -14.70 1.57
CA VAL A 283 -19.39 -13.64 0.61
C VAL A 283 -20.65 -13.16 -0.10
N ASP A 284 -20.92 -11.87 0.01
CA ASP A 284 -22.00 -11.17 -0.70
C ASP A 284 -21.48 -10.35 -1.90
N LEU A 285 -20.41 -10.84 -2.54
CA LEU A 285 -19.81 -10.23 -3.72
C LEU A 285 -20.34 -10.88 -5.00
N GLU A 286 -21.06 -10.11 -5.81
CA GLU A 286 -21.46 -10.54 -7.15
C GLU A 286 -20.27 -10.58 -8.11
N GLY A 287 -20.21 -11.62 -8.95
CA GLY A 287 -19.16 -11.77 -9.95
C GLY A 287 -18.66 -13.19 -10.08
N THR A 288 -17.61 -13.35 -10.88
CA THR A 288 -16.87 -14.60 -11.04
C THR A 288 -15.42 -14.39 -10.65
N VAL A 289 -14.83 -15.36 -9.95
CA VAL A 289 -13.45 -15.31 -9.47
C VAL A 289 -12.47 -15.12 -10.63
N GLU A 290 -11.64 -14.08 -10.57
CA GLU A 290 -10.44 -13.92 -11.39
C GLU A 290 -9.20 -14.40 -10.63
N GLU A 291 -9.07 -14.00 -9.36
CA GLU A 291 -7.93 -14.30 -8.51
C GLU A 291 -8.35 -14.47 -7.04
N VAL A 292 -7.66 -15.34 -6.31
CA VAL A 292 -7.89 -15.62 -4.89
C VAL A 292 -6.58 -15.54 -4.13
N ILE A 293 -6.61 -14.89 -2.96
CA ILE A 293 -5.56 -15.01 -1.95
C ILE A 293 -6.22 -15.43 -0.63
N VAL A 294 -5.69 -16.47 0.01
CA VAL A 294 -6.20 -16.99 1.28
C VAL A 294 -5.23 -16.67 2.38
N THR A 295 -5.69 -16.16 3.52
CA THR A 295 -4.86 -15.93 4.70
C THR A 295 -5.32 -16.83 5.83
N VAL A 296 -4.39 -17.52 6.47
CA VAL A 296 -4.67 -18.50 7.52
C VAL A 296 -3.95 -18.10 8.79
N GLY A 297 -4.69 -17.99 9.89
CA GLY A 297 -4.17 -17.97 11.24
C GLY A 297 -4.60 -19.23 11.98
N GLY A 298 -3.64 -20.01 12.49
CA GLY A 298 -3.92 -21.25 13.20
C GLY A 298 -2.75 -21.76 14.03
N VAL A 299 -3.06 -22.57 15.04
CA VAL A 299 -2.07 -23.26 15.88
C VAL A 299 -2.37 -24.75 15.86
N PHE A 300 -1.33 -25.56 15.66
CA PHE A 300 -1.41 -27.00 15.51
C PHE A 300 -0.26 -27.68 16.29
N GLU A 301 -0.55 -28.39 17.39
CA GLU A 301 0.45 -29.01 18.29
C GLU A 301 1.18 -30.24 17.70
N SER A 302 0.91 -30.56 16.43
CA SER A 302 1.68 -31.52 15.64
C SER A 302 1.31 -31.34 14.18
N ALA A 303 2.31 -31.34 13.30
CA ALA A 303 2.07 -31.26 11.87
C ALA A 303 1.70 -32.60 11.21
N ALA A 304 1.64 -33.69 11.98
CA ALA A 304 1.34 -35.02 11.47
C ALA A 304 -0.03 -35.06 10.80
N GLY A 305 -0.04 -35.31 9.49
CA GLY A 305 -1.26 -35.39 8.71
C GLY A 305 -1.94 -34.04 8.43
N VAL A 306 -1.30 -32.90 8.76
CA VAL A 306 -1.90 -31.58 8.54
C VAL A 306 -2.12 -31.32 7.06
N THR A 307 -3.36 -31.03 6.71
CA THR A 307 -3.79 -30.54 5.40
C THR A 307 -4.73 -29.37 5.61
N ILE A 308 -4.47 -28.25 4.92
CA ILE A 308 -5.38 -27.09 4.94
C ILE A 308 -6.00 -26.95 3.56
N MET A 309 -7.32 -26.88 3.49
CA MET A 309 -8.08 -26.84 2.25
C MET A 309 -9.05 -25.66 2.25
N LEU A 310 -9.14 -24.98 1.11
CA LEU A 310 -10.21 -24.05 0.78
C LEU A 310 -11.29 -24.78 -0.02
N THR A 311 -12.56 -24.60 0.32
CA THR A 311 -13.71 -25.05 -0.47
C THR A 311 -14.55 -23.85 -0.89
N SER A 312 -14.85 -23.75 -2.18
CA SER A 312 -15.66 -22.68 -2.77
C SER A 312 -17.16 -22.93 -2.63
N PRO A 313 -18.01 -21.92 -2.89
CA PRO A 313 -19.48 -22.08 -2.88
C PRO A 313 -20.00 -23.13 -3.86
N GLU A 314 -19.27 -23.39 -4.96
CA GLU A 314 -19.63 -24.41 -5.94
C GLU A 314 -19.16 -25.82 -5.53
N GLY A 315 -18.37 -25.93 -4.47
CA GLY A 315 -17.88 -27.18 -3.90
C GLY A 315 -16.53 -27.64 -4.44
N THR A 316 -15.82 -26.79 -5.18
CA THR A 316 -14.42 -27.05 -5.58
C THR A 316 -13.51 -26.91 -4.38
N THR A 317 -12.66 -27.90 -4.15
CA THR A 317 -11.67 -27.90 -3.06
C THR A 317 -10.26 -27.71 -3.62
N VAL A 318 -9.49 -26.83 -2.99
CA VAL A 318 -8.08 -26.54 -3.29
C VAL A 318 -7.25 -26.71 -2.03
N GLU A 319 -6.17 -27.50 -2.13
CA GLU A 319 -5.24 -27.71 -1.03
C GLU A 319 -4.24 -26.54 -0.93
N LEU A 320 -4.17 -25.88 0.21
CA LEU A 320 -3.23 -24.78 0.47
C LEU A 320 -1.92 -25.31 1.06
N VAL A 321 -2.04 -26.25 2.00
CA VAL A 321 -0.93 -26.93 2.67
C VAL A 321 -1.15 -28.43 2.57
N SER A 322 -0.11 -29.15 2.14
CA SER A 322 -0.16 -30.59 1.98
C SER A 322 0.31 -31.39 3.16
N THR A 323 -0.22 -32.61 3.26
CA THR A 323 0.31 -33.58 4.22
C THR A 323 1.80 -33.78 3.99
N GLY A 324 2.60 -33.62 5.05
CA GLY A 324 4.04 -33.77 5.00
C GLY A 324 4.80 -32.53 4.52
N THR A 325 4.12 -31.39 4.34
CA THR A 325 4.79 -30.09 4.19
C THR A 325 5.72 -29.85 5.38
N PHE A 326 5.20 -29.98 6.59
CA PHE A 326 5.99 -29.84 7.83
C PHE A 326 6.48 -31.20 8.35
N GLY A 327 7.50 -31.19 9.20
CA GLY A 327 7.93 -32.40 9.90
C GLY A 327 6.83 -32.89 10.86
N ALA A 328 6.60 -34.21 10.92
CA ALA A 328 5.49 -34.77 11.69
C ALA A 328 5.53 -34.45 13.20
N ASP A 329 6.73 -34.26 13.74
CA ASP A 329 6.99 -33.94 15.14
C ASP A 329 7.05 -32.41 15.39
N ASP A 330 6.85 -31.58 14.37
CA ASP A 330 6.92 -30.13 14.49
C ASP A 330 5.55 -29.58 14.95
N ASP A 331 5.60 -28.63 15.88
CA ASP A 331 4.47 -27.74 16.14
C ASP A 331 4.38 -26.73 14.98
N VAL A 332 3.16 -26.47 14.50
CA VAL A 332 2.94 -25.51 13.42
C VAL A 332 2.08 -24.38 13.93
N GLN A 333 2.63 -23.18 13.86
CA GLN A 333 1.90 -21.95 14.08
C GLN A 333 1.94 -21.14 12.78
N LEU A 334 0.76 -20.86 12.23
CA LEU A 334 0.59 -19.96 11.11
C LEU A 334 0.08 -18.64 11.66
N ASP A 335 0.89 -17.60 11.58
CA ASP A 335 0.57 -16.26 12.06
C ASP A 335 0.20 -15.37 10.88
N TYR A 336 -1.01 -15.59 10.35
CA TYR A 336 -1.53 -14.92 9.16
C TYR A 336 -0.78 -15.26 7.85
N ALA A 337 -0.31 -16.50 7.71
CA ALA A 337 0.27 -17.02 6.48
C ALA A 337 -0.70 -16.85 5.30
N SER A 338 -0.25 -16.18 4.24
CA SER A 338 -1.05 -15.95 3.04
C SER A 338 -0.66 -16.90 1.91
N PHE A 339 -1.62 -17.30 1.10
CA PHE A 339 -1.45 -18.25 -0.01
C PHE A 339 -2.01 -17.65 -1.29
N GLY A 340 -1.19 -17.61 -2.34
CA GLY A 340 -1.57 -17.06 -3.64
C GLY A 340 -0.69 -17.60 -4.77
N ASP A 341 -1.26 -17.74 -5.97
CA ASP A 341 -0.54 -18.29 -7.13
C ASP A 341 0.60 -17.37 -7.64
N VAL A 342 0.64 -16.12 -7.19
CA VAL A 342 1.71 -15.15 -7.50
C VAL A 342 2.90 -15.23 -6.55
N ALA A 343 2.81 -16.05 -5.50
CA ALA A 343 3.88 -16.23 -4.53
C ALA A 343 5.12 -16.90 -5.14
N MET A 344 6.27 -16.71 -4.51
CA MET A 344 7.52 -17.39 -4.88
C MET A 344 8.05 -18.32 -3.78
N LYS A 345 7.62 -18.12 -2.53
CA LYS A 345 8.06 -18.91 -1.38
C LYS A 345 7.18 -20.11 -1.15
N THR A 346 7.75 -21.20 -0.64
CA THR A 346 7.02 -22.42 -0.31
C THR A 346 7.19 -22.74 1.16
N LEU A 347 6.15 -23.28 1.79
CA LEU A 347 6.28 -23.85 3.13
C LEU A 347 6.92 -25.26 3.07
N PRO A 348 7.72 -25.65 4.08
CA PRO A 348 8.27 -24.79 5.13
C PRO A 348 9.44 -23.98 4.56
N ASP A 349 9.55 -22.71 4.92
CA ASP A 349 10.69 -21.88 4.54
C ASP A 349 11.73 -21.91 5.68
N PRO A 350 12.95 -22.45 5.45
CA PRO A 350 13.96 -22.56 6.50
C PRO A 350 14.52 -21.21 6.96
N ASP A 351 14.37 -20.16 6.15
CA ASP A 351 14.81 -18.82 6.47
C ASP A 351 13.72 -18.03 7.22
N ASP A 352 12.57 -18.66 7.47
CA ASP A 352 11.42 -18.04 8.10
C ASP A 352 11.22 -18.53 9.54
N SER A 353 11.41 -17.63 10.49
CA SER A 353 11.17 -17.92 11.91
C SER A 353 9.69 -17.85 12.30
N SER A 354 8.83 -17.28 11.47
CA SER A 354 7.39 -17.14 11.72
C SER A 354 6.64 -16.97 10.39
N PRO A 355 5.85 -17.97 9.94
CA PRO A 355 5.28 -17.93 8.61
C PRO A 355 4.13 -16.91 8.51
N ASP A 356 4.47 -15.67 8.15
CA ASP A 356 3.57 -14.53 8.09
C ASP A 356 3.60 -13.82 6.71
N GLN A 357 4.18 -14.49 5.72
CA GLN A 357 4.37 -14.01 4.35
C GLN A 357 3.38 -14.62 3.35
N LEU A 358 3.64 -14.39 2.06
CA LEU A 358 2.87 -14.96 0.95
C LEU A 358 3.59 -16.19 0.37
N TYR A 359 2.91 -17.34 0.42
CA TYR A 359 3.41 -18.64 -0.03
C TYR A 359 2.62 -19.19 -1.22
N VAL A 360 3.27 -20.05 -1.98
CA VAL A 360 2.68 -20.82 -3.07
C VAL A 360 1.76 -21.88 -2.44
N PRO A 361 0.48 -21.97 -2.84
CA PRO A 361 -0.41 -23.03 -2.35
C PRO A 361 0.03 -24.39 -2.92
N ALA A 362 -0.25 -25.46 -2.17
CA ALA A 362 0.05 -26.82 -2.61
C ALA A 362 -0.65 -27.20 -3.93
N GLU A 363 -1.87 -26.69 -4.13
CA GLU A 363 -2.59 -26.71 -5.39
C GLU A 363 -2.93 -25.29 -5.84
N SER A 364 -2.84 -25.03 -7.15
CA SER A 364 -3.12 -23.70 -7.70
C SER A 364 -4.56 -23.25 -7.40
N LEU A 365 -4.67 -22.02 -6.89
CA LEU A 365 -5.94 -21.34 -6.63
C LEU A 365 -6.68 -20.95 -7.91
N ALA A 366 -6.00 -20.86 -9.06
CA ALA A 366 -6.60 -20.66 -10.38
C ALA A 366 -7.59 -21.77 -10.79
N LYS A 367 -7.65 -22.90 -10.07
CA LYS A 367 -8.74 -23.88 -10.20
C LYS A 367 -10.14 -23.27 -9.97
N LEU A 368 -10.21 -22.17 -9.23
CA LEU A 368 -11.43 -21.47 -8.85
C LEU A 368 -11.84 -20.40 -9.87
N THR A 369 -10.97 -20.06 -10.83
CA THR A 369 -11.23 -18.99 -11.80
C THR A 369 -12.49 -19.29 -12.61
N GLY A 370 -13.41 -18.33 -12.64
CA GLY A 370 -14.70 -18.42 -13.33
C GLY A 370 -15.87 -18.91 -12.46
N GLU A 371 -15.61 -19.44 -11.26
CA GLU A 371 -16.67 -19.80 -10.30
C GLU A 371 -17.32 -18.55 -9.71
N THR A 372 -18.54 -18.69 -9.19
CA THR A 372 -19.20 -17.59 -8.47
C THR A 372 -18.45 -17.23 -7.19
N MET A 373 -18.27 -15.92 -6.98
CA MET A 373 -17.72 -15.42 -5.72
C MET A 373 -18.70 -15.52 -4.56
N ALA A 374 -20.00 -15.39 -4.84
CA ALA A 374 -21.03 -15.28 -3.82
C ALA A 374 -21.35 -16.63 -3.17
N GLY A 375 -21.51 -16.63 -1.86
CA GLY A 375 -21.91 -17.78 -1.05
C GLY A 375 -20.87 -18.16 0.01
N THR A 376 -21.03 -19.37 0.55
CA THR A 376 -20.20 -19.87 1.64
C THR A 376 -18.86 -20.36 1.13
N TRP A 377 -17.78 -19.74 1.59
CA TRP A 377 -16.42 -20.27 1.47
C TRP A 377 -16.02 -20.92 2.78
N THR A 378 -15.35 -22.06 2.71
CA THR A 378 -14.96 -22.82 3.91
C THR A 378 -13.48 -23.16 3.87
N LEU A 379 -12.76 -22.78 4.92
CA LEU A 379 -11.42 -23.26 5.21
C LEU A 379 -11.51 -24.44 6.16
N THR A 380 -10.87 -25.55 5.84
CA THR A 380 -10.86 -26.76 6.66
C THR A 380 -9.43 -27.20 6.93
N LEU A 381 -9.14 -27.50 8.19
CA LEU A 381 -7.98 -28.25 8.63
C LEU A 381 -8.37 -29.73 8.77
N SER A 382 -7.69 -30.60 8.03
CA SER A 382 -7.75 -32.05 8.18
C SER A 382 -6.45 -32.54 8.80
N ARG A 383 -6.54 -33.50 9.74
CA ARG A 383 -5.39 -34.15 10.37
C ARG A 383 -5.73 -35.54 10.92
N GLU A 384 -4.69 -36.34 11.20
CA GLU A 384 -4.85 -37.73 11.66
C GLU A 384 -5.34 -37.82 13.12
N SER A 385 -4.85 -36.94 13.99
CA SER A 385 -5.27 -36.81 15.39
C SER A 385 -5.41 -35.34 15.76
N VAL A 386 -6.47 -34.98 16.48
CA VAL A 386 -6.73 -33.61 16.94
C VAL A 386 -6.31 -33.51 18.40
N GLU A 387 -5.41 -32.58 18.69
CA GLU A 387 -4.95 -32.29 20.04
C GLU A 387 -5.70 -31.09 20.65
N PRO A 388 -5.81 -30.99 21.98
CA PRO A 388 -6.47 -29.86 22.64
C PRO A 388 -5.72 -28.54 22.38
N GLY A 389 -6.32 -27.63 21.62
CA GLY A 389 -5.71 -26.34 21.27
C GLY A 389 -5.55 -26.15 19.77
N ASP A 390 -5.67 -27.23 18.99
CA ASP A 390 -5.71 -27.16 17.53
C ASP A 390 -6.93 -26.36 17.06
N ALA A 391 -6.67 -25.25 16.37
CA ALA A 391 -7.74 -24.43 15.84
C ALA A 391 -7.26 -23.54 14.68
N ILE A 392 -8.19 -23.26 13.77
CA ILE A 392 -8.10 -22.08 12.92
C ILE A 392 -8.65 -20.93 13.74
N TYR A 393 -7.84 -19.92 14.01
CA TYR A 393 -8.30 -18.69 14.68
C TYR A 393 -8.63 -17.57 13.70
N TYR A 394 -8.10 -17.64 12.46
CA TYR A 394 -8.36 -16.65 11.42
C TYR A 394 -8.42 -17.30 10.04
N PHE A 395 -9.44 -16.92 9.27
CA PHE A 395 -9.59 -17.23 7.85
C PHE A 395 -9.89 -15.94 7.10
N GLY A 396 -8.92 -15.46 6.32
CA GLY A 396 -9.08 -14.32 5.42
C GLY A 396 -9.16 -14.77 3.96
N LEU A 397 -9.95 -14.07 3.17
CA LEU A 397 -10.15 -14.32 1.75
C LEU A 397 -10.15 -12.99 0.99
N SER A 398 -9.21 -12.84 0.05
CA SER A 398 -9.16 -11.73 -0.89
C SER A 398 -9.62 -12.25 -2.26
N LEU A 399 -10.72 -11.71 -2.79
CA LEU A 399 -11.32 -12.08 -4.07
C LEU A 399 -11.23 -10.92 -5.06
N ARG A 400 -10.82 -11.23 -6.29
CA ARG A 400 -10.84 -10.29 -7.41
C ARG A 400 -11.79 -10.76 -8.48
#